data_AF-A0A1C3P457-F1
#
_entry.id   AF-A0A1C3P457-F1
#
_cell.length_a   1.000
_cell.length_b   1.000
_cell.length_c   1.000
_cell.angle_alpha   90.00
_cell.angle_beta   90.00
_cell.angle_gamma   90.00
#
_symmetry.space_group_name_H-M   'P 1'
#
loop_
_entity.id
_entity.type
_entity.pdbx_description
1 polymer ?
#
loop_
_entity_poly.entity_id
_entity_poly.type
_entity_poly.pdbx_seq_one_letter_code
_entity_poly.pdbx_strand_id
1 'polypeptide(L)'
;MLADIEVDWSMPEGYLLRFLHETDGQMDGMLVCVPLRGHGRYRIATMAPPRIMAEAARTDVPPGFMKEYEPPTLAEFQVALDRLAPPGTAARNLRWSSIFRISHGIVDRYRVGRAFVAGDAAHLHPPAGGQGMNTGIQDAYNLGWKLALAAGGHAGPDLLDSYEAERRPAGESVMGRAVRVAFTDEMDNEDEKAQFLDEMQMTLTYRGTPWVGEALGWDAPDRGPAAGDRAPDVHGLTRRGVGHRLRLFELIQGTVHTLLFYGDASSTEEDLIGYEKIAVAARRQAAGLINIYVVLAPDAFTPAGIDLPVIRDTERDYRSVYGTTGPCAYLIRPDGHVGFRTRPVLAGALEDHLRTVYGGDGG
;
A
#
# COMPACT_ATOMS: atom_id res chain seq x y z
N MET A 1 -11.65 19.92 -15.69
CA MET A 1 -12.78 20.05 -14.76
C MET A 1 -13.25 18.69 -14.30
N LEU A 2 -13.84 18.63 -13.11
CA LEU A 2 -14.33 17.41 -12.46
C LEU A 2 -15.72 17.67 -11.87
N ALA A 3 -16.65 16.72 -11.96
CA ALA A 3 -17.93 16.80 -11.27
C ALA A 3 -18.53 15.44 -10.92
N ASP A 4 -19.34 15.41 -9.88
CA ASP A 4 -20.25 14.31 -9.56
C ASP A 4 -21.63 14.66 -10.13
N ILE A 5 -22.06 13.96 -11.17
CA ILE A 5 -23.34 14.19 -11.86
C ILE A 5 -24.09 12.89 -12.11
N GLU A 6 -25.39 13.02 -12.34
CA GLU A 6 -26.21 11.95 -12.92
C GLU A 6 -26.18 12.07 -14.44
N VAL A 7 -26.03 10.94 -15.13
CA VAL A 7 -25.96 10.86 -16.58
C VAL A 7 -27.02 9.88 -17.07
N ASP A 8 -27.86 10.37 -17.95
CA ASP A 8 -28.86 9.59 -18.68
C ASP A 8 -28.30 9.26 -20.06
N TRP A 9 -27.98 7.98 -20.29
CA TRP A 9 -27.30 7.50 -21.49
C TRP A 9 -27.47 5.99 -21.69
N SER A 10 -27.00 5.47 -22.82
CA SER A 10 -27.09 4.04 -23.18
C SER A 10 -25.84 3.22 -22.81
N MET A 11 -24.89 3.79 -22.08
CA MET A 11 -23.63 3.13 -21.75
C MET A 11 -23.80 2.08 -20.65
N PRO A 12 -22.95 1.02 -20.62
CA PRO A 12 -23.04 -0.03 -19.62
C PRO A 12 -22.76 0.50 -18.21
N GLU A 13 -23.54 0.05 -17.23
CA GLU A 13 -23.38 0.45 -15.84
C GLU A 13 -22.18 -0.21 -15.17
N GLY A 14 -21.57 0.50 -14.22
CA GLY A 14 -20.50 -0.05 -13.36
C GLY A 14 -19.11 -0.09 -14.00
N TYR A 15 -18.95 0.40 -15.23
CA TYR A 15 -17.66 0.49 -15.91
C TYR A 15 -17.05 1.88 -15.79
N LEU A 16 -15.72 1.93 -15.65
CA LEU A 16 -14.96 3.14 -15.96
C LEU A 16 -14.94 3.30 -17.48
N LEU A 17 -15.46 4.42 -17.96
CA LEU A 17 -15.53 4.71 -19.40
C LEU A 17 -14.60 5.86 -19.74
N ARG A 18 -13.86 5.74 -20.85
CA ARG A 18 -13.04 6.81 -21.42
C ARG A 18 -13.46 7.05 -22.87
N PHE A 19 -13.72 8.30 -23.21
CA PHE A 19 -13.94 8.74 -24.58
C PHE A 19 -12.81 9.70 -24.93
N LEU A 20 -12.08 9.39 -26.00
CA LEU A 20 -11.01 10.21 -26.56
C LEU A 20 -11.48 10.74 -27.91
N HIS A 21 -11.21 12.01 -28.17
CA HIS A 21 -11.45 12.65 -29.45
C HIS A 21 -10.12 13.18 -29.97
N GLU A 22 -9.83 12.84 -31.22
CA GLU A 22 -8.59 13.20 -31.90
C GLU A 22 -8.91 13.91 -33.21
N THR A 23 -8.15 14.97 -33.48
CA THR A 23 -8.17 15.70 -34.75
C THR A 23 -6.74 15.74 -35.28
N ASP A 24 -6.52 15.31 -36.52
CA ASP A 24 -5.20 15.29 -37.17
C ASP A 24 -4.09 14.59 -36.35
N GLY A 25 -4.44 13.49 -35.65
CA GLY A 25 -3.51 12.72 -34.82
C GLY A 25 -3.09 13.43 -33.53
N GLN A 26 -3.84 14.44 -33.10
CA GLN A 26 -3.68 15.10 -31.80
C GLN A 26 -4.98 14.97 -31.00
N MET A 27 -4.87 14.47 -29.76
CA MET A 27 -6.02 14.43 -28.85
C MET A 27 -6.43 15.85 -28.47
N ASP A 28 -7.67 16.22 -28.78
CA ASP A 28 -8.25 17.54 -28.51
C ASP A 28 -9.52 17.47 -27.61
N GLY A 29 -9.85 16.27 -27.12
CA GLY A 29 -10.96 16.02 -26.22
C GLY A 29 -10.81 14.71 -25.47
N MET A 30 -11.11 14.75 -24.17
CA MET A 30 -11.15 13.56 -23.32
C MET A 30 -12.30 13.66 -22.32
N LEU A 31 -13.02 12.57 -22.14
CA LEU A 31 -14.07 12.41 -21.14
C LEU A 31 -13.83 11.10 -20.39
N VAL A 32 -13.59 11.19 -19.08
CA VAL A 32 -13.44 10.03 -18.19
C VAL A 32 -14.63 9.99 -17.25
N CYS A 33 -15.35 8.88 -17.23
CA CYS A 33 -16.53 8.67 -16.40
C CYS A 33 -16.27 7.51 -15.43
N VAL A 34 -16.09 7.84 -14.15
CA VAL A 34 -15.89 6.86 -13.08
C VAL A 34 -17.23 6.60 -12.41
N PRO A 35 -17.74 5.35 -12.37
CA PRO A 35 -19.02 5.04 -11.78
C PRO A 35 -18.98 5.25 -10.27
N LEU A 36 -20.02 5.88 -9.72
CA LEU A 36 -20.20 6.08 -8.28
C LEU A 36 -21.35 5.20 -7.78
N ARG A 37 -21.44 5.02 -6.46
CA ARG A 37 -22.59 4.34 -5.85
C ARG A 37 -23.89 5.09 -6.19
N GLY A 38 -24.84 4.36 -6.79
CA GLY A 38 -26.15 4.87 -7.22
C GLY A 38 -26.36 4.71 -8.74
N HIS A 39 -27.62 4.64 -9.17
CA HIS A 39 -27.95 4.49 -10.59
C HIS A 39 -27.60 5.75 -11.39
N GLY A 40 -26.97 5.57 -12.55
CA GLY A 40 -26.61 6.66 -13.46
C GLY A 40 -25.65 7.71 -12.88
N ARG A 41 -24.98 7.44 -11.75
CA ARG A 41 -24.13 8.44 -11.08
C ARG A 41 -22.67 8.26 -11.46
N TYR A 42 -22.03 9.32 -11.94
CA TYR A 42 -20.65 9.30 -12.38
C TYR A 42 -19.86 10.47 -11.83
N ARG A 43 -18.58 10.22 -11.52
CA ARG A 43 -17.57 11.26 -11.43
C ARG A 43 -16.97 11.45 -12.81
N ILE A 44 -17.23 12.61 -13.40
CA ILE A 44 -16.79 12.97 -14.75
C ILE A 44 -15.59 13.89 -14.68
N ALA A 45 -14.49 13.50 -15.32
CA ALA A 45 -13.32 14.34 -15.56
C ALA A 45 -13.19 14.65 -17.06
N THR A 46 -13.02 15.91 -17.41
CA THR A 46 -12.81 16.36 -18.79
C THR A 46 -12.04 17.68 -18.82
N MET A 47 -11.80 18.24 -20.00
CA MET A 47 -11.07 19.49 -20.16
C MET A 47 -11.82 20.68 -19.56
N ALA A 48 -11.08 21.64 -18.99
CA ALA A 48 -11.68 22.83 -18.41
C ALA A 48 -12.41 23.68 -19.47
N PRO A 49 -13.48 24.41 -19.12
CA PRO A 49 -14.19 25.24 -20.08
C PRO A 49 -13.29 26.40 -20.58
N PRO A 50 -13.51 26.92 -21.80
CA PRO A 50 -12.65 27.94 -22.41
C PRO A 50 -12.43 29.18 -21.53
N ARG A 51 -13.45 29.63 -20.78
CA ARG A 51 -13.33 30.77 -19.87
C ARG A 51 -12.25 30.57 -18.81
N ILE A 52 -12.16 29.36 -18.26
CA ILE A 52 -11.21 29.00 -17.20
C ILE A 52 -9.83 28.76 -17.79
N MET A 53 -9.75 28.14 -18.98
CA MET A 53 -8.49 28.00 -19.71
C MET A 53 -7.86 29.37 -20.01
N ALA A 54 -8.68 30.33 -20.48
CA ALA A 54 -8.22 31.68 -20.77
C ALA A 54 -7.74 32.43 -19.51
N GLU A 55 -8.42 32.23 -18.37
CA GLU A 55 -8.00 32.79 -17.09
C GLU A 55 -6.69 32.16 -16.58
N ALA A 56 -6.58 30.84 -16.66
CA ALA A 56 -5.40 30.09 -16.26
C ALA A 56 -4.17 30.49 -17.10
N ALA A 57 -4.34 30.77 -18.39
CA ALA A 57 -3.28 31.25 -19.26
C ALA A 57 -2.75 32.64 -18.90
N ARG A 58 -3.54 33.46 -18.19
CA ARG A 58 -3.16 34.79 -17.72
C ARG A 58 -2.65 34.82 -16.28
N THR A 59 -2.76 33.71 -15.56
CA THR A 59 -2.38 33.62 -14.15
C THR A 59 -1.09 32.84 -14.01
N ASP A 60 -0.07 33.47 -13.42
CA ASP A 60 1.13 32.76 -13.00
C ASP A 60 0.91 32.18 -11.60
N VAL A 61 0.84 30.85 -11.51
CA VAL A 61 0.70 30.12 -10.24
C VAL A 61 2.02 29.40 -10.00
N PRO A 62 2.79 29.75 -8.95
CA PRO A 62 4.06 29.11 -8.69
C PRO A 62 3.91 27.59 -8.48
N PRO A 63 4.94 26.79 -8.82
CA PRO A 63 4.92 25.35 -8.57
C PRO A 63 4.58 25.03 -7.11
N GLY A 64 3.68 24.07 -6.89
CA GLY A 64 3.23 23.66 -5.56
C GLY A 64 2.12 24.54 -4.95
N PHE A 65 1.73 25.63 -5.61
CA PHE A 65 0.59 26.44 -5.20
C PHE A 65 -0.62 26.20 -6.10
N MET A 66 -1.81 26.41 -5.55
CA MET A 66 -3.07 26.22 -6.25
C MET A 66 -3.86 27.53 -6.26
N LYS A 67 -4.52 27.79 -7.37
CA LYS A 67 -5.56 28.83 -7.47
C LYS A 67 -6.92 28.15 -7.52
N GLU A 68 -7.83 28.63 -6.68
CA GLU A 68 -9.23 28.25 -6.76
C GLU A 68 -9.90 29.00 -7.91
N TYR A 69 -10.69 28.27 -8.69
CA TYR A 69 -11.50 28.82 -9.78
C TYR A 69 -12.96 28.65 -9.44
N GLU A 70 -13.82 29.48 -10.01
CA GLU A 70 -15.26 29.27 -9.93
C GLU A 70 -15.62 27.87 -10.45
N PRO A 71 -16.39 27.08 -9.69
CA PRO A 71 -16.76 25.74 -10.10
C PRO A 71 -17.49 25.72 -11.45
N PRO A 72 -17.23 24.70 -12.30
CA PRO A 72 -17.96 24.54 -13.55
C PRO A 72 -19.42 24.17 -13.31
N THR A 73 -20.28 24.68 -14.17
CA THR A 73 -21.74 24.50 -14.11
C THR A 73 -22.20 23.23 -14.82
N LEU A 74 -23.42 22.78 -14.53
CA LEU A 74 -24.01 21.61 -15.21
C LEU A 74 -24.07 21.81 -16.73
N ALA A 75 -24.35 23.04 -17.19
CA ALA A 75 -24.40 23.37 -18.61
C ALA A 75 -23.02 23.21 -19.28
N GLU A 76 -21.93 23.55 -18.59
CA GLU A 76 -20.58 23.34 -19.12
C GLU A 76 -20.23 21.86 -19.24
N PHE A 77 -20.69 21.03 -18.31
CA PHE A 77 -20.58 19.57 -18.45
C PHE A 77 -21.46 19.03 -19.59
N GLN A 78 -22.68 19.55 -19.77
CA GLN A 78 -23.53 19.15 -20.90
C GLN A 78 -22.85 19.43 -22.24
N VAL A 79 -22.20 20.59 -22.41
CA VAL A 79 -21.42 20.91 -23.62
C VAL A 79 -20.30 19.89 -23.87
N ALA A 80 -19.59 19.47 -22.83
CA ALA A 80 -18.55 18.45 -22.96
C ALA A 80 -19.13 17.07 -23.33
N LEU A 81 -20.29 16.71 -22.77
CA LEU A 81 -21.00 15.47 -23.08
C LEU A 81 -21.55 15.48 -24.50
N ASP A 82 -22.16 16.57 -24.96
CA ASP A 82 -22.68 16.69 -26.33
C ASP A 82 -21.57 16.51 -27.38
N ARG A 83 -20.34 16.92 -27.04
CA ARG A 83 -19.16 16.77 -27.91
C ARG A 83 -18.56 15.36 -27.86
N LEU A 84 -18.47 14.74 -26.68
CA LEU A 84 -17.60 13.58 -26.44
C LEU A 84 -18.35 12.28 -26.10
N ALA A 85 -19.57 12.38 -25.59
CA ALA A 85 -20.37 11.23 -25.18
C ALA A 85 -21.31 10.78 -26.32
N PRO A 86 -21.94 9.59 -26.21
CA PRO A 86 -22.92 9.13 -27.19
C PRO A 86 -24.09 10.11 -27.37
N PRO A 87 -24.65 10.22 -28.59
CA PRO A 87 -25.79 11.08 -28.86
C PRO A 87 -26.98 10.80 -27.92
N GLY A 88 -27.61 11.86 -27.43
CA GLY A 88 -28.72 11.77 -26.47
C GLY A 88 -28.31 11.69 -25.00
N THR A 89 -27.01 11.75 -24.70
CA THR A 89 -26.51 11.81 -23.32
C THR A 89 -26.96 13.10 -22.63
N ALA A 90 -27.64 12.99 -21.48
CA ALA A 90 -28.11 14.15 -20.71
C ALA A 90 -27.51 14.16 -19.30
N ALA A 91 -26.87 15.28 -18.95
CA ALA A 91 -26.41 15.57 -17.60
C ALA A 91 -27.55 16.08 -16.71
N ARG A 92 -27.63 15.52 -15.50
CA ARG A 92 -28.63 15.86 -14.49
C ARG A 92 -27.95 15.97 -13.12
N ASN A 93 -28.64 16.69 -12.22
CA ASN A 93 -28.33 16.73 -10.80
C ASN A 93 -26.83 16.94 -10.46
N LEU A 94 -26.31 18.15 -10.73
CA LEU A 94 -24.95 18.51 -10.33
C LEU A 94 -24.83 18.53 -8.81
N ARG A 95 -24.12 17.56 -8.24
CA ARG A 95 -23.94 17.47 -6.78
C ARG A 95 -22.69 18.18 -6.29
N TRP A 96 -21.64 18.16 -7.11
CA TRP A 96 -20.35 18.79 -6.80
C TRP A 96 -19.57 19.00 -8.10
N SER A 97 -18.82 20.10 -8.19
CA SER A 97 -17.86 20.33 -9.27
C SER A 97 -16.64 21.11 -8.79
N SER A 98 -15.54 20.94 -9.51
CA SER A 98 -14.29 21.65 -9.26
C SER A 98 -13.40 21.71 -10.50
N ILE A 99 -12.42 22.61 -10.44
CA ILE A 99 -11.29 22.67 -11.38
C ILE A 99 -10.07 22.12 -10.67
N PHE A 100 -9.44 21.13 -11.30
CA PHE A 100 -8.11 20.70 -10.93
C PHE A 100 -7.16 21.11 -12.05
N ARG A 101 -5.98 21.59 -11.66
CA ARG A 101 -4.84 21.77 -12.56
C ARG A 101 -3.96 20.53 -12.45
N ILE A 102 -3.59 19.95 -13.58
CA ILE A 102 -2.62 18.85 -13.57
C ILE A 102 -1.27 19.44 -13.18
N SER A 103 -0.77 19.00 -12.03
CA SER A 103 0.56 19.34 -11.53
C SER A 103 1.24 18.04 -11.10
N HIS A 104 2.55 18.00 -11.20
CA HIS A 104 3.37 16.90 -10.71
C HIS A 104 4.60 17.46 -10.00
N GLY A 105 5.07 16.77 -8.97
CA GLY A 105 6.25 17.18 -8.24
C GLY A 105 6.46 16.31 -7.02
N ILE A 106 7.68 16.32 -6.51
CA ILE A 106 8.06 15.65 -5.28
C ILE A 106 9.05 16.55 -4.54
N VAL A 107 8.95 16.58 -3.22
CA VAL A 107 9.91 17.33 -2.39
C VAL A 107 11.27 16.64 -2.37
N ASP A 108 12.34 17.42 -2.19
CA ASP A 108 13.69 16.88 -2.10
C ASP A 108 13.88 15.98 -0.88
N ARG A 109 13.20 16.30 0.24
CA ARG A 109 13.32 15.63 1.53
C ARG A 109 11.94 15.41 2.15
N TYR A 110 11.68 14.18 2.58
CA TYR A 110 10.48 13.81 3.33
C TYR A 110 10.65 14.07 4.83
N ARG A 111 11.89 14.18 5.30
CA ARG A 111 12.24 14.45 6.69
C ARG A 111 13.34 15.51 6.80
N VAL A 112 13.13 16.47 7.71
CA VAL A 112 14.18 17.38 8.20
C VAL A 112 14.12 17.41 9.73
N GLY A 113 15.04 16.69 10.38
CA GLY A 113 15.07 16.56 11.84
C GLY A 113 13.80 15.94 12.40
N ARG A 114 12.93 16.77 13.00
CA ARG A 114 11.64 16.37 13.59
C ARG A 114 10.42 16.73 12.73
N ALA A 115 10.64 17.37 11.57
CA ALA A 115 9.59 17.72 10.63
C ALA A 115 9.49 16.65 9.53
N PHE A 116 8.26 16.26 9.21
CA PHE A 116 7.93 15.25 8.20
C PHE A 116 6.83 15.79 7.28
N VAL A 117 6.86 15.38 6.01
CA VAL A 117 5.78 15.63 5.04
C VAL A 117 5.31 14.32 4.43
N ALA A 118 4.00 14.21 4.18
CA ALA A 118 3.35 13.00 3.65
C ALA A 118 2.19 13.40 2.71
N GLY A 119 1.81 12.50 1.79
CA GLY A 119 0.72 12.75 0.84
C GLY A 119 0.99 13.97 -0.05
N ASP A 120 -0.04 14.75 -0.33
CA ASP A 120 0.03 15.91 -1.25
C ASP A 120 1.06 16.97 -0.84
N ALA A 121 1.47 17.01 0.44
CA ALA A 121 2.56 17.88 0.91
C ALA A 121 3.96 17.38 0.50
N ALA A 122 4.10 16.08 0.22
CA ALA A 122 5.35 15.44 -0.19
C ALA A 122 5.41 15.22 -1.70
N HIS A 123 4.29 14.86 -2.33
CA HIS A 123 4.23 14.57 -3.76
C HIS A 123 2.88 14.97 -4.36
N LEU A 124 2.92 15.47 -5.59
CA LEU A 124 1.75 15.75 -6.41
C LEU A 124 1.81 14.83 -7.62
N HIS A 125 0.68 14.21 -7.94
CA HIS A 125 0.53 13.34 -9.09
C HIS A 125 -0.57 13.84 -10.02
N PRO A 126 -0.43 13.67 -11.34
CA PRO A 126 -1.57 13.72 -12.24
C PRO A 126 -2.67 12.77 -11.74
N PRO A 127 -3.96 13.10 -11.90
CA PRO A 127 -5.05 12.24 -11.45
C PRO A 127 -5.16 10.94 -12.27
N ALA A 128 -4.41 10.82 -13.36
CA ALA A 128 -4.26 9.60 -14.13
C ALA A 128 -3.84 8.44 -13.19
N GLY A 129 -4.71 7.44 -13.02
CA GLY A 129 -4.50 6.29 -12.12
C GLY A 129 -5.14 6.40 -10.73
N GLY A 130 -5.64 7.56 -10.29
CA GLY A 130 -6.36 7.69 -9.01
C GLY A 130 -5.51 7.40 -7.75
N GLN A 131 -4.19 7.60 -7.84
CA GLN A 131 -3.23 7.10 -6.85
C GLN A 131 -2.91 8.08 -5.70
N GLY A 132 -3.18 9.38 -5.84
CA GLY A 132 -2.74 10.41 -4.88
C GLY A 132 -3.12 10.10 -3.42
N MET A 133 -4.43 9.96 -3.16
CA MET A 133 -4.94 9.64 -1.82
C MET A 133 -4.38 8.31 -1.28
N ASN A 134 -4.31 7.27 -2.12
CA ASN A 134 -3.79 5.95 -1.72
C ASN A 134 -2.33 6.05 -1.29
N THR A 135 -1.50 6.76 -2.06
CA THR A 135 -0.08 6.97 -1.77
C THR A 135 0.10 7.75 -0.48
N GLY A 136 -0.66 8.83 -0.27
CA GLY A 136 -0.61 9.62 0.96
C GLY A 136 -1.04 8.84 2.20
N ILE A 137 -2.05 7.97 2.08
CA ILE A 137 -2.43 7.05 3.18
C ILE A 137 -1.28 6.08 3.47
N GLN A 138 -0.63 5.50 2.45
CA GLN A 138 0.51 4.59 2.64
C GLN A 138 1.70 5.29 3.32
N ASP A 139 1.95 6.57 2.99
CA ASP A 139 2.97 7.37 3.68
C ASP A 139 2.66 7.50 5.17
N ALA A 140 1.43 7.88 5.51
CA ALA A 140 1.00 8.03 6.90
C ALA A 140 1.03 6.68 7.64
N TYR A 141 0.62 5.59 6.98
CA TYR A 141 0.61 4.25 7.55
C TYR A 141 2.03 3.74 7.84
N ASN A 142 2.98 4.01 6.93
CA ASN A 142 4.39 3.71 7.12
C ASN A 142 5.04 4.55 8.23
N LEU A 143 4.74 5.86 8.29
CA LEU A 143 5.32 6.77 9.27
C LEU A 143 4.74 6.60 10.67
N GLY A 144 3.44 6.31 10.78
CA GLY A 144 2.70 6.36 12.03
C GLY A 144 3.25 5.45 13.13
N TRP A 145 3.55 4.19 12.81
CA TRP A 145 4.11 3.25 13.79
C TRP A 145 5.54 3.62 14.21
N LYS A 146 6.34 4.16 13.28
CA LYS A 146 7.71 4.61 13.55
C LYS A 146 7.72 5.80 14.50
N LEU A 147 6.82 6.77 14.28
CA LEU A 147 6.61 7.89 15.19
C LEU A 147 6.12 7.42 16.56
N ALA A 148 5.23 6.43 16.63
CA ALA A 148 4.76 5.88 17.90
C ALA A 148 5.91 5.25 18.71
N LEU A 149 6.78 4.47 18.07
CA LEU A 149 7.97 3.92 18.73
C LEU A 149 8.95 5.03 19.18
N ALA A 150 9.16 6.04 18.35
CA ALA A 150 10.07 7.14 18.69
C ALA A 150 9.54 8.00 19.85
N ALA A 151 8.24 8.31 19.83
CA ALA A 151 7.58 9.04 20.90
C ALA A 151 7.55 8.25 22.22
N GLY A 152 7.49 6.91 22.15
CA GLY A 152 7.58 6.03 23.31
C GLY A 152 9.01 5.77 23.80
N GLY A 153 10.04 6.33 23.16
CA GLY A 153 11.44 6.05 23.52
C GLY A 153 11.89 4.62 23.22
N HIS A 154 11.20 3.93 22.31
CA HIS A 154 11.49 2.55 21.94
C HIS A 154 12.16 2.42 20.58
N ALA A 155 12.06 3.42 19.70
CA ALA A 155 12.61 3.35 18.35
C ALA A 155 14.14 3.19 18.34
N GLY A 156 14.64 2.34 17.45
CA GLY A 156 16.05 2.31 17.09
C GLY A 156 16.51 3.66 16.50
N PRO A 157 17.82 3.97 16.58
CA PRO A 157 18.36 5.31 16.33
C PRO A 157 17.99 5.88 14.96
N ASP A 158 18.02 5.04 13.92
CA ASP A 158 17.79 5.46 12.54
C ASP A 158 16.40 5.06 12.01
N LEU A 159 15.50 4.55 12.88
CA LEU A 159 14.20 4.05 12.43
C LEU A 159 13.39 5.12 11.68
N LEU A 160 13.45 6.37 12.11
CA LEU A 160 12.72 7.46 11.46
C LEU A 160 13.32 7.87 10.10
N ASP A 161 14.60 7.57 9.85
CA ASP A 161 15.24 7.81 8.55
C ASP A 161 14.73 6.84 7.48
N SER A 162 14.26 5.67 7.91
CA SER A 162 13.62 4.70 7.02
C SER A 162 12.40 5.27 6.29
N TYR A 163 11.70 6.26 6.86
CA TYR A 163 10.53 6.85 6.21
C TYR A 163 10.88 7.46 4.86
N GLU A 164 11.91 8.30 4.81
CA GLU A 164 12.36 8.92 3.55
C GLU A 164 12.94 7.87 2.60
N ALA A 165 13.78 6.97 3.12
CA ALA A 165 14.44 5.93 2.32
C ALA A 165 13.43 4.95 1.67
N GLU A 166 12.31 4.69 2.33
CA GLU A 166 11.26 3.80 1.83
C GLU A 166 10.21 4.52 0.97
N ARG A 167 9.75 5.70 1.40
CA ARG A 167 8.56 6.35 0.81
C ARG A 167 8.87 7.34 -0.31
N ARG A 168 10.05 7.96 -0.31
CA ARG A 168 10.42 8.88 -1.39
C ARG A 168 10.65 8.13 -2.71
N PRO A 169 11.44 7.04 -2.79
CA PRO A 169 11.57 6.27 -4.03
C PRO A 169 10.24 5.67 -4.52
N ALA A 170 9.36 5.27 -3.59
CA ALA A 170 8.01 4.82 -3.91
C ALA A 170 7.17 5.94 -4.56
N GLY A 171 7.21 7.16 -4.00
CA GLY A 171 6.56 8.34 -4.57
C GLY A 171 7.12 8.72 -5.94
N GLU A 172 8.44 8.62 -6.15
CA GLU A 172 9.07 8.86 -7.46
C GLU A 172 8.59 7.86 -8.51
N SER A 173 8.49 6.57 -8.14
CA SER A 173 7.99 5.52 -9.03
C SER A 173 6.53 5.76 -9.45
N VAL A 174 5.66 6.07 -8.48
CA VAL A 174 4.25 6.40 -8.72
C VAL A 174 4.13 7.65 -9.60
N MET A 175 4.89 8.70 -9.31
CA MET A 175 4.89 9.94 -10.11
C MET A 175 5.35 9.70 -11.54
N GLY A 176 6.48 9.02 -11.73
CA GLY A 176 7.04 8.77 -13.06
C GLY A 176 6.06 8.03 -13.96
N ARG A 177 5.28 7.10 -13.40
CA ARG A 177 4.21 6.38 -14.11
C ARG A 177 3.03 7.27 -14.42
N ALA A 178 2.51 7.99 -13.43
CA ALA A 178 1.38 8.89 -13.64
C ALA A 178 1.68 9.96 -14.71
N VAL A 179 2.94 10.41 -14.81
CA VAL A 179 3.41 11.29 -15.90
C VAL A 179 3.38 10.58 -17.25
N ARG A 180 3.90 9.34 -17.38
CA ARG A 180 3.81 8.58 -18.64
C ARG A 180 2.36 8.38 -19.08
N VAL A 181 1.49 7.88 -18.20
CA VAL A 181 0.07 7.66 -18.51
C VAL A 181 -0.64 8.96 -18.89
N ALA A 182 -0.32 10.08 -18.24
CA ALA A 182 -0.99 11.36 -18.51
C ALA A 182 -0.51 12.06 -19.79
N PHE A 183 0.71 11.81 -20.25
CA PHE A 183 1.36 12.63 -21.29
C PHE A 183 1.90 11.86 -22.50
N THR A 184 2.05 10.53 -22.44
CA THR A 184 2.60 9.74 -23.56
C THR A 184 1.63 8.73 -24.16
N ASP A 185 0.43 8.55 -23.58
CA ASP A 185 -0.56 7.51 -23.97
C ASP A 185 0.04 6.09 -24.05
N GLU A 186 1.20 5.89 -23.42
CA GLU A 186 1.89 4.61 -23.29
C GLU A 186 1.24 3.82 -22.16
N MET A 187 0.12 3.16 -22.48
CA MET A 187 -0.31 1.99 -21.72
C MET A 187 0.42 0.77 -22.27
N ASP A 188 1.37 0.24 -21.50
CA ASP A 188 2.06 -0.99 -21.82
C ASP A 188 1.10 -2.18 -21.62
N ASN A 189 0.37 -2.53 -22.69
CA ASN A 189 -0.61 -3.60 -22.68
C ASN A 189 0.03 -5.00 -22.84
N GLU A 190 1.36 -5.13 -22.79
CA GLU A 190 2.00 -6.46 -22.90
C GLU A 190 1.74 -7.34 -21.66
N ASP A 191 1.62 -6.74 -20.47
CA ASP A 191 1.22 -7.43 -19.22
C ASP A 191 0.22 -6.59 -18.40
N GLU A 192 -1.05 -6.65 -18.81
CA GLU A 192 -2.18 -5.96 -18.16
C GLU A 192 -2.27 -6.26 -16.66
N LYS A 193 -1.90 -7.48 -16.24
CA LYS A 193 -1.98 -7.89 -14.82
C LYS A 193 -0.87 -7.21 -14.01
N ALA A 194 0.36 -7.20 -14.52
CA ALA A 194 1.46 -6.51 -13.86
C ALA A 194 1.17 -5.01 -13.75
N GLN A 195 0.68 -4.39 -14.84
CA GLN A 195 0.27 -3.00 -14.83
C GLN A 195 -0.83 -2.74 -13.78
N PHE A 196 -1.87 -3.57 -13.73
CA PHE A 196 -2.95 -3.41 -12.76
C PHE A 196 -2.45 -3.48 -11.31
N LEU A 197 -1.62 -4.47 -10.98
CA LEU A 197 -1.07 -4.60 -9.62
C LEU A 197 -0.20 -3.40 -9.25
N ASP A 198 0.52 -2.85 -10.21
CA ASP A 198 1.39 -1.73 -10.04
C ASP A 198 0.62 -0.40 -9.88
N GLU A 199 -0.46 -0.21 -10.63
CA GLU A 199 -1.42 0.88 -10.46
C GLU A 199 -2.11 0.83 -9.09
N MET A 200 -2.43 -0.37 -8.62
CA MET A 200 -2.99 -0.60 -7.27
C MET A 200 -1.91 -0.56 -6.17
N GLN A 201 -0.65 -0.28 -6.51
CA GLN A 201 0.50 -0.23 -5.58
C GLN A 201 0.73 -1.51 -4.78
N MET A 202 0.31 -2.64 -5.35
CA MET A 202 0.45 -3.97 -4.76
C MET A 202 1.88 -4.52 -4.93
N THR A 203 2.67 -3.92 -5.83
CA THR A 203 4.07 -4.26 -6.13
C THR A 203 5.08 -3.51 -5.26
N LEU A 204 4.61 -2.59 -4.40
CA LEU A 204 5.47 -1.81 -3.52
C LEU A 204 6.32 -2.72 -2.63
N THR A 205 7.62 -2.47 -2.60
CA THR A 205 8.58 -3.22 -1.80
C THR A 205 9.66 -2.30 -1.22
N TYR A 206 10.18 -2.66 -0.05
CA TYR A 206 11.29 -2.01 0.64
C TYR A 206 12.57 -2.87 0.65
N ARG A 207 12.63 -3.88 -0.24
CA ARG A 207 13.80 -4.75 -0.41
C ARG A 207 15.09 -3.93 -0.53
N GLY A 208 16.15 -4.42 0.10
CA GLY A 208 17.48 -3.81 0.05
C GLY A 208 17.66 -2.57 0.93
N THR A 209 16.63 -2.12 1.65
CA THR A 209 16.79 -1.07 2.66
C THR A 209 17.39 -1.64 3.95
N PRO A 210 18.17 -0.86 4.74
CA PRO A 210 18.79 -1.34 5.97
C PRO A 210 17.83 -1.80 7.08
N TRP A 211 16.55 -1.39 7.02
CA TRP A 211 15.54 -1.68 8.06
C TRP A 211 14.71 -2.93 7.78
N VAL A 212 15.03 -3.66 6.71
CA VAL A 212 14.49 -4.99 6.45
C VAL A 212 15.65 -5.97 6.29
N GLY A 213 15.47 -7.23 6.69
CA GLY A 213 16.59 -8.18 6.71
C GLY A 213 16.20 -9.64 6.53
N GLU A 214 17.19 -10.44 6.15
CA GLU A 214 17.02 -11.88 5.96
C GLU A 214 18.19 -12.64 6.56
N ALA A 215 17.92 -13.78 7.19
CA ALA A 215 18.92 -14.71 7.68
C ALA A 215 18.57 -16.13 7.18
N LEU A 216 18.94 -16.39 5.93
CA LEU A 216 18.56 -17.62 5.22
C LEU A 216 19.77 -18.54 5.04
N GLY A 217 19.55 -19.84 5.28
CA GLY A 217 20.48 -20.91 4.93
C GLY A 217 20.69 -21.01 3.42
N TRP A 218 21.81 -21.61 3.02
CA TRP A 218 22.20 -21.78 1.62
C TRP A 218 21.22 -22.63 0.79
N ASP A 219 20.41 -23.45 1.46
CA ASP A 219 19.39 -24.33 0.89
C ASP A 219 17.97 -23.74 0.96
N ALA A 220 17.83 -22.49 1.39
CA ALA A 220 16.52 -21.84 1.49
C ALA A 220 15.90 -21.70 0.09
N PRO A 221 14.66 -22.18 -0.13
CA PRO A 221 13.98 -22.02 -1.39
C PRO A 221 13.69 -20.55 -1.67
N ASP A 222 13.90 -20.13 -2.91
CA ASP A 222 13.52 -18.79 -3.39
C ASP A 222 12.00 -18.73 -3.64
N ARG A 223 11.23 -18.76 -2.56
CA ARG A 223 9.76 -18.71 -2.57
C ARG A 223 9.24 -17.89 -1.39
N GLY A 224 8.02 -17.38 -1.54
CA GLY A 224 7.36 -16.54 -0.54
C GLY A 224 7.82 -15.08 -0.55
N PRO A 225 7.21 -14.23 0.29
CA PRO A 225 7.55 -12.82 0.37
C PRO A 225 8.96 -12.65 0.96
N ALA A 226 9.75 -11.79 0.34
CA ALA A 226 11.05 -11.38 0.86
C ALA A 226 10.89 -10.27 1.91
N ALA A 227 11.94 -10.03 2.68
CA ALA A 227 11.99 -8.86 3.54
C ALA A 227 11.89 -7.57 2.71
N GLY A 228 10.95 -6.71 3.10
CA GLY A 228 10.55 -5.51 2.39
C GLY A 228 9.27 -5.68 1.57
N ASP A 229 8.82 -6.89 1.25
CA ASP A 229 7.57 -7.08 0.52
C ASP A 229 6.35 -6.93 1.42
N ARG A 230 5.20 -6.68 0.81
CA ARG A 230 3.91 -6.81 1.51
C ARG A 230 3.70 -8.27 1.92
N ALA A 231 3.27 -8.47 3.16
CA ALA A 231 2.84 -9.76 3.67
C ALA A 231 1.54 -10.17 2.96
N PRO A 232 1.48 -11.29 2.23
CA PRO A 232 0.23 -11.75 1.62
C PRO A 232 -0.73 -12.31 2.68
N ASP A 233 -2.05 -12.20 2.45
CA ASP A 233 -3.06 -12.82 3.32
C ASP A 233 -3.11 -14.35 3.12
N VAL A 234 -3.60 -15.05 4.14
CA VAL A 234 -3.75 -16.52 4.18
C VAL A 234 -5.08 -16.83 4.84
N HIS A 235 -5.89 -17.72 4.27
CA HIS A 235 -7.31 -17.90 4.69
C HIS A 235 -7.60 -19.21 5.44
N GLY A 236 -6.72 -20.22 5.34
CA GLY A 236 -6.93 -21.55 5.93
C GLY A 236 -6.50 -21.74 7.40
N LEU A 237 -6.29 -20.67 8.17
CA LEU A 237 -5.75 -20.76 9.53
C LEU A 237 -6.83 -21.15 10.55
N THR A 238 -6.47 -21.92 11.59
CA THR A 238 -7.35 -22.23 12.72
C THR A 238 -6.67 -22.09 14.06
N ARG A 239 -7.46 -21.88 15.11
CA ARG A 239 -7.00 -21.83 16.49
C ARG A 239 -7.93 -22.63 17.38
N ARG A 240 -7.38 -23.39 18.33
CA ARG A 240 -8.19 -24.13 19.30
C ARG A 240 -9.12 -23.18 20.05
N GLY A 241 -10.41 -23.52 20.09
CA GLY A 241 -11.44 -22.71 20.75
C GLY A 241 -12.06 -21.62 19.87
N VAL A 242 -11.56 -21.41 18.64
CA VAL A 242 -12.16 -20.50 17.66
C VAL A 242 -12.97 -21.31 16.65
N GLY A 243 -14.26 -21.00 16.52
CA GLY A 243 -15.21 -21.76 15.69
C GLY A 243 -15.21 -21.42 14.20
N HIS A 244 -14.41 -20.45 13.76
CA HIS A 244 -14.29 -20.04 12.35
C HIS A 244 -12.83 -20.08 11.88
N ARG A 245 -12.65 -20.09 10.55
CA ARG A 245 -11.33 -19.95 9.92
C ARG A 245 -10.82 -18.53 10.14
N LEU A 246 -9.55 -18.42 10.53
CA LEU A 246 -8.85 -17.17 10.71
C LEU A 246 -8.11 -16.80 9.43
N ARG A 247 -7.94 -15.50 9.23
CA ARG A 247 -7.03 -14.98 8.21
C ARG A 247 -5.73 -14.50 8.83
N LEU A 248 -4.62 -14.54 8.09
CA LEU A 248 -3.37 -13.98 8.60
C LEU A 248 -3.51 -12.48 8.88
N PHE A 249 -4.25 -11.75 8.06
CA PHE A 249 -4.53 -10.33 8.28
C PHE A 249 -5.23 -10.05 9.61
N GLU A 250 -5.98 -11.00 10.16
CA GLU A 250 -6.59 -10.85 11.49
C GLU A 250 -5.56 -11.00 12.62
N LEU A 251 -4.47 -11.72 12.39
CA LEU A 251 -3.38 -11.89 13.36
C LEU A 251 -2.39 -10.72 13.35
N ILE A 252 -2.17 -10.13 12.17
CA ILE A 252 -1.21 -9.03 11.98
C ILE A 252 -1.85 -7.64 12.03
N GLN A 253 -3.17 -7.55 12.11
CA GLN A 253 -3.87 -6.28 12.27
C GLN A 253 -3.49 -5.62 13.60
N GLY A 254 -3.10 -4.35 13.56
CA GLY A 254 -2.79 -3.57 14.75
C GLY A 254 -1.66 -2.58 14.52
N THR A 255 -1.08 -2.10 15.60
CA THR A 255 -0.03 -1.06 15.61
C THR A 255 1.34 -1.59 16.06
N VAL A 256 1.46 -2.91 16.26
CA VAL A 256 2.66 -3.57 16.78
C VAL A 256 3.16 -4.60 15.78
N HIS A 257 4.44 -4.99 15.92
CA HIS A 257 5.01 -6.03 15.08
C HIS A 257 4.39 -7.39 15.42
N THR A 258 4.36 -8.31 14.46
CA THR A 258 3.91 -9.68 14.68
C THR A 258 4.98 -10.66 14.23
N LEU A 259 5.52 -11.43 15.17
CA LEU A 259 6.46 -12.54 14.92
C LEU A 259 5.69 -13.85 14.76
N LEU A 260 5.90 -14.49 13.63
CA LEU A 260 5.28 -15.76 13.25
C LEU A 260 6.38 -16.80 13.15
N PHE A 261 6.47 -17.67 14.16
CA PHE A 261 7.26 -18.89 14.04
C PHE A 261 6.50 -19.91 13.21
N TYR A 262 7.21 -20.75 12.47
CA TYR A 262 6.62 -21.85 11.72
C TYR A 262 7.27 -23.18 12.10
N GLY A 263 6.46 -24.25 12.12
CA GLY A 263 6.93 -25.61 12.28
C GLY A 263 6.09 -26.60 11.47
N ASP A 264 6.73 -27.66 10.99
CA ASP A 264 6.10 -28.77 10.28
C ASP A 264 6.56 -30.13 10.85
N ALA A 265 6.25 -31.23 10.16
CA ALA A 265 6.63 -32.57 10.60
C ALA A 265 8.15 -32.80 10.75
N SER A 266 9.00 -31.92 10.21
CA SER A 266 10.46 -31.97 10.39
C SER A 266 10.95 -31.24 11.64
N SER A 267 10.10 -30.44 12.29
CA SER A 267 10.46 -29.70 13.50
C SER A 267 10.54 -30.63 14.70
N THR A 268 11.58 -30.50 15.52
CA THR A 268 11.75 -31.28 16.76
C THR A 268 11.06 -30.59 17.94
N GLU A 269 10.93 -31.31 19.06
CA GLU A 269 10.36 -30.74 20.29
C GLU A 269 11.26 -29.64 20.86
N GLU A 270 12.57 -29.82 20.72
CA GLU A 270 13.57 -28.82 21.10
C GLU A 270 13.43 -27.53 20.26
N ASP A 271 13.20 -27.65 18.94
CA ASP A 271 12.98 -26.47 18.07
C ASP A 271 11.76 -25.67 18.54
N LEU A 272 10.63 -26.35 18.73
CA LEU A 272 9.35 -25.72 19.03
C LEU A 272 9.30 -25.14 20.45
N ILE A 273 9.91 -25.82 21.44
CA ILE A 273 10.08 -25.28 22.79
C ILE A 273 11.10 -24.13 22.79
N GLY A 274 12.13 -24.21 21.94
CA GLY A 274 13.12 -23.15 21.77
C GLY A 274 12.52 -21.80 21.38
N TYR A 275 11.39 -21.80 20.66
CA TYR A 275 10.65 -20.58 20.32
C TYR A 275 10.20 -19.78 21.54
N GLU A 276 9.91 -20.41 22.68
CA GLU A 276 9.54 -19.70 23.92
C GLU A 276 10.67 -18.79 24.40
N LYS A 277 11.91 -19.32 24.43
CA LYS A 277 13.08 -18.55 24.86
C LYS A 277 13.30 -17.34 23.95
N ILE A 278 13.17 -17.55 22.65
CA ILE A 278 13.29 -16.47 21.65
C ILE A 278 12.16 -15.46 21.82
N ALA A 279 10.93 -15.91 22.06
CA ALA A 279 9.77 -15.06 22.25
C ALA A 279 9.90 -14.17 23.49
N VAL A 280 10.44 -14.70 24.60
CA VAL A 280 10.71 -13.91 25.81
C VAL A 280 11.74 -12.82 25.53
N ALA A 281 12.84 -13.14 24.84
CA ALA A 281 13.85 -12.16 24.45
C ALA A 281 13.27 -11.08 23.52
N ALA A 282 12.52 -11.49 22.48
CA ALA A 282 11.87 -10.58 21.54
C ALA A 282 10.87 -9.64 22.22
N ARG A 283 10.03 -10.15 23.15
CA ARG A 283 9.10 -9.31 23.93
C ARG A 283 9.83 -8.28 24.78
N ARG A 284 10.92 -8.69 25.45
CA ARG A 284 11.72 -7.77 26.27
C ARG A 284 12.33 -6.66 25.41
N GLN A 285 12.92 -7.03 24.28
CA GLN A 285 13.56 -6.08 23.38
C GLN A 285 12.57 -5.12 22.72
N ALA A 286 11.39 -5.62 22.35
CA ALA A 286 10.31 -4.81 21.79
C ALA A 286 9.46 -4.09 22.84
N ALA A 287 9.88 -4.04 24.12
CA ALA A 287 9.11 -3.44 25.23
C ALA A 287 7.64 -3.94 25.32
N GLY A 288 7.40 -5.20 24.95
CA GLY A 288 6.06 -5.80 24.89
C GLY A 288 5.24 -5.42 23.66
N LEU A 289 5.74 -4.56 22.77
CA LEU A 289 5.10 -4.10 21.53
C LEU A 289 5.28 -5.11 20.38
N ILE A 290 5.07 -6.38 20.66
CA ILE A 290 5.17 -7.46 19.67
C ILE A 290 4.17 -8.58 19.98
N ASN A 291 3.39 -8.95 18.98
CA ASN A 291 2.57 -10.16 19.01
C ASN A 291 3.42 -11.35 18.55
N ILE A 292 3.22 -12.52 19.14
CA ILE A 292 4.01 -13.71 18.81
C ILE A 292 3.07 -14.92 18.69
N TYR A 293 3.14 -15.62 17.57
CA TYR A 293 2.37 -16.82 17.27
C TYR A 293 3.27 -17.93 16.76
N VAL A 294 2.82 -19.18 16.94
CA VAL A 294 3.43 -20.36 16.32
C VAL A 294 2.44 -20.95 15.33
N VAL A 295 2.77 -20.88 14.05
CA VAL A 295 2.01 -21.47 12.95
C VAL A 295 2.52 -22.89 12.71
N LEU A 296 1.68 -23.89 12.93
CA LEU A 296 2.03 -25.29 12.75
C LEU A 296 1.31 -25.88 11.53
N ALA A 297 2.04 -26.61 10.70
CA ALA A 297 1.47 -27.45 9.64
C ALA A 297 0.43 -28.42 10.21
N PRO A 298 -0.53 -28.95 9.42
CA PRO A 298 -1.59 -29.83 9.94
C PRO A 298 -1.06 -31.08 10.66
N ASP A 299 0.07 -31.58 10.17
CA ASP A 299 0.75 -32.81 10.58
C ASP A 299 1.85 -32.61 11.63
N ALA A 300 2.18 -31.36 11.99
CA ALA A 300 3.12 -31.10 13.07
C ALA A 300 2.52 -31.48 14.43
N PHE A 301 3.32 -31.97 15.38
CA PHE A 301 2.84 -32.12 16.76
C PHE A 301 2.84 -30.76 17.48
N THR A 302 2.05 -30.64 18.54
CA THR A 302 2.11 -29.47 19.44
C THR A 302 2.77 -29.92 20.74
N PRO A 303 3.92 -29.35 21.13
CA PRO A 303 4.56 -29.67 22.41
C PRO A 303 3.61 -29.38 23.58
N ALA A 304 3.60 -30.24 24.59
CA ALA A 304 2.71 -30.04 25.75
C ALA A 304 3.07 -28.79 26.58
N GLY A 305 4.33 -28.38 26.55
CA GLY A 305 4.86 -27.23 27.29
C GLY A 305 4.96 -25.92 26.50
N ILE A 306 4.32 -25.82 25.32
CA ILE A 306 4.28 -24.57 24.57
C ILE A 306 3.15 -23.67 25.10
N ASP A 307 3.50 -22.48 25.56
CA ASP A 307 2.57 -21.48 26.09
C ASP A 307 2.22 -20.42 25.04
N LEU A 308 3.01 -20.32 23.96
CA LEU A 308 2.72 -19.45 22.83
C LEU A 308 1.38 -19.79 22.17
N PRO A 309 0.63 -18.78 21.69
CA PRO A 309 -0.57 -19.01 20.90
C PRO A 309 -0.27 -19.80 19.62
N VAL A 310 -0.78 -21.04 19.57
CA VAL A 310 -0.64 -21.92 18.41
C VAL A 310 -1.77 -21.69 17.40
N ILE A 311 -1.39 -21.46 16.15
CA ILE A 311 -2.24 -21.38 14.98
C ILE A 311 -1.94 -22.58 14.08
N ARG A 312 -2.96 -23.21 13.51
CA ARG A 312 -2.84 -24.36 12.62
C ARG A 312 -3.09 -23.94 11.19
N ASP A 313 -2.11 -24.19 10.32
CA ASP A 313 -2.18 -23.99 8.87
C ASP A 313 -2.88 -25.19 8.22
N THR A 314 -4.18 -25.34 8.48
CA THR A 314 -4.92 -26.58 8.15
C THR A 314 -4.93 -26.89 6.66
N GLU A 315 -4.98 -25.86 5.82
CA GLU A 315 -5.06 -26.01 4.35
C GLU A 315 -3.67 -25.96 3.69
N ARG A 316 -2.61 -25.77 4.49
CA ARG A 316 -1.23 -25.56 4.02
C ARG A 316 -1.06 -24.31 3.16
N ASP A 317 -1.97 -23.35 3.27
CA ASP A 317 -1.93 -22.09 2.55
C ASP A 317 -0.73 -21.25 3.02
N TYR A 318 -0.48 -21.18 4.33
CA TYR A 318 0.67 -20.43 4.85
C TYR A 318 1.97 -21.02 4.30
N ARG A 319 2.10 -22.35 4.34
CA ARG A 319 3.22 -23.06 3.71
C ARG A 319 3.41 -22.71 2.24
N SER A 320 2.32 -22.71 1.47
CA SER A 320 2.36 -22.44 0.03
C SER A 320 2.76 -20.98 -0.26
N VAL A 321 2.05 -20.03 0.37
CA VAL A 321 2.18 -18.59 0.13
C VAL A 321 3.49 -18.02 0.68
N TYR A 322 3.91 -18.46 1.87
CA TYR A 322 5.15 -18.00 2.51
C TYR A 322 6.37 -18.88 2.19
N GLY A 323 6.19 -19.92 1.38
CA GLY A 323 7.28 -20.83 0.99
C GLY A 323 7.95 -21.54 2.18
N THR A 324 7.24 -21.74 3.29
CA THR A 324 7.84 -22.28 4.51
C THR A 324 8.03 -23.79 4.46
N THR A 325 9.22 -24.27 4.85
CA THR A 325 9.47 -25.69 5.12
C THR A 325 10.48 -25.80 6.24
N GLY A 326 10.20 -26.67 7.22
CA GLY A 326 10.97 -26.76 8.47
C GLY A 326 10.91 -25.50 9.33
N PRO A 327 11.68 -25.46 10.43
CA PRO A 327 11.72 -24.33 11.35
C PRO A 327 12.12 -23.02 10.67
N CYS A 328 11.24 -22.02 10.70
CA CYS A 328 11.53 -20.68 10.19
C CYS A 328 10.67 -19.63 10.90
N ALA A 329 10.98 -18.35 10.71
CA ALA A 329 10.20 -17.26 11.28
C ALA A 329 10.09 -16.07 10.34
N TYR A 330 8.95 -15.38 10.42
CA TYR A 330 8.67 -14.11 9.75
C TYR A 330 8.29 -13.06 10.78
N LEU A 331 8.90 -11.89 10.72
CA LEU A 331 8.52 -10.71 11.47
C LEU A 331 7.77 -9.76 10.52
N ILE A 332 6.51 -9.52 10.81
CA ILE A 332 5.65 -8.62 10.05
C ILE A 332 5.58 -7.28 10.77
N ARG A 333 5.81 -6.20 10.03
CA ARG A 333 5.72 -4.82 10.49
C ARG A 333 4.25 -4.41 10.69
N PRO A 334 3.98 -3.38 11.53
CA PRO A 334 2.64 -2.83 11.70
C PRO A 334 2.00 -2.35 10.38
N ASP A 335 2.83 -1.94 9.42
CA ASP A 335 2.38 -1.50 8.10
C ASP A 335 2.16 -2.65 7.09
N GLY A 336 2.17 -3.91 7.57
CA GLY A 336 1.85 -5.10 6.77
C GLY A 336 2.95 -5.54 5.82
N HIS A 337 4.19 -5.09 6.01
CA HIS A 337 5.35 -5.54 5.25
C HIS A 337 6.18 -6.54 6.05
N VAL A 338 6.84 -7.47 5.38
CA VAL A 338 7.82 -8.36 6.02
C VAL A 338 9.03 -7.52 6.43
N GLY A 339 9.27 -7.36 7.73
CA GLY A 339 10.45 -6.69 8.25
C GLY A 339 11.66 -7.62 8.27
N PHE A 340 11.46 -8.87 8.67
CA PHE A 340 12.53 -9.86 8.74
C PHE A 340 12.05 -11.28 8.47
N ARG A 341 12.91 -12.11 7.89
CA ARG A 341 12.69 -13.56 7.81
C ARG A 341 13.96 -14.35 8.08
N THR A 342 13.82 -15.50 8.73
CA THR A 342 14.95 -16.38 9.07
C THR A 342 14.60 -17.83 8.84
N ARG A 343 15.57 -18.59 8.30
CA ARG A 343 15.50 -20.04 8.14
C ARG A 343 16.92 -20.63 8.17
N PRO A 344 17.28 -21.50 9.14
CA PRO A 344 16.48 -21.89 10.29
C PRO A 344 16.18 -20.69 11.20
N VAL A 345 15.48 -20.89 12.31
CA VAL A 345 15.26 -19.82 13.27
C VAL A 345 16.57 -19.47 13.99
N LEU A 346 17.15 -18.32 13.66
CA LEU A 346 18.39 -17.84 14.26
C LEU A 346 18.10 -16.71 15.24
N ALA A 347 18.13 -17.05 16.55
CA ALA A 347 17.81 -16.10 17.62
C ALA A 347 18.65 -14.81 17.56
N GLY A 348 19.97 -14.94 17.39
CA GLY A 348 20.88 -13.79 17.31
C GLY A 348 20.58 -12.86 16.14
N ALA A 349 20.24 -13.42 14.96
CA ALA A 349 19.90 -12.61 13.79
C ALA A 349 18.57 -11.85 13.98
N LEU A 350 17.59 -12.49 14.64
CA LEU A 350 16.35 -11.82 15.02
C LEU A 350 16.60 -10.71 16.05
N GLU A 351 17.42 -10.95 17.07
CA GLU A 351 17.79 -9.95 18.09
C GLU A 351 18.51 -8.76 17.46
N ASP A 352 19.42 -9.00 16.51
CA ASP A 352 20.12 -7.96 15.78
C ASP A 352 19.15 -7.13 14.94
N HIS A 353 18.23 -7.77 14.20
CA HIS A 353 17.21 -7.06 13.44
C HIS A 353 16.29 -6.25 14.35
N LEU A 354 15.81 -6.84 15.45
CA LEU A 354 14.97 -6.14 16.42
C LEU A 354 15.70 -4.94 17.02
N ARG A 355 17.03 -4.92 17.11
CA ARG A 355 17.80 -3.77 17.64
C ARG A 355 17.75 -2.57 16.70
N THR A 356 17.67 -2.81 15.40
CA THR A 356 17.53 -1.74 14.39
C THR A 356 16.16 -1.06 14.47
N VAL A 357 15.13 -1.79 14.91
CA VAL A 357 13.75 -1.30 15.04
C VAL A 357 13.47 -0.79 16.46
N TYR A 358 13.92 -1.53 17.46
CA TYR A 358 13.76 -1.32 18.89
C TYR A 358 15.12 -1.18 19.55
N GLY A 359 15.57 0.06 19.72
CA GLY A 359 16.92 0.37 20.21
C GLY A 359 16.99 1.68 20.98
N GLY A 360 15.85 2.21 21.42
CA GLY A 360 15.84 3.40 22.26
C GLY A 360 16.47 3.10 23.61
N ASP A 361 17.36 3.96 24.06
CA ASP A 361 17.82 3.96 25.44
C ASP A 361 16.58 4.11 26.32
N GLY A 362 16.20 3.05 27.03
CA GLY A 362 15.13 3.10 28.01
C GLY A 362 15.47 4.20 29.02
N GLY A 363 14.85 5.36 28.87
CA GLY A 363 15.02 6.52 29.74
C GLY A 363 14.53 6.27 31.16
#